data_AF-A0A6N6SIV3-F1
#
_entry.id   AF-A0A6N6SIV3-F1
#
_cell.length_a   1.000
_cell.length_b   1.000
_cell.length_c   1.000
_cell.angle_alpha   90.00
_cell.angle_beta   90.00
_cell.angle_gamma   90.00
#
_symmetry.space_group_name_H-M   'P 1'
#
loop_
_entity.id
_entity.type
_entity.pdbx_description
1 polymer ?
#
loop_
_entity_poly.entity_id
_entity_poly.type
_entity_poly.pdbx_seq_one_letter_code
_entity_poly.pdbx_strand_id
1 'polypeptide(L)'
;MKKLFTLFAFFLLIHSIAFAAWGFFDSNRSDVTINLRGTTTSYTLWNAGAGTFTTADLGTINALSDAFQISVWNVRTYKNGGSDVTGCKLYWRVYLSGGSGGSFTGQDGNWQEDLGGGDQRWGKTGSPITLPTYLDPGKDYILEIYIEAYGTGPSETKYDSNGGANYKATFHTNAALPVELTSFTAV
;
A
#
# COMPACT_ATOMS: atom_id res chain seq x y z
N MET A 1 6.88 -53.07 -56.77
CA MET A 1 6.61 -51.63 -56.91
C MET A 1 6.77 -50.98 -55.54
N LYS A 2 7.89 -50.28 -55.29
CA LYS A 2 8.22 -49.63 -54.02
C LYS A 2 8.68 -48.20 -54.32
N LYS A 3 7.86 -47.18 -54.06
CA LYS A 3 8.24 -45.76 -53.81
C LYS A 3 7.08 -45.14 -53.01
N LEU A 4 7.15 -45.18 -51.69
CA LEU A 4 7.75 -44.18 -50.79
C LEU A 4 6.83 -42.97 -50.57
N PHE A 5 6.31 -42.96 -49.35
CA PHE A 5 5.61 -41.91 -48.60
C PHE A 5 6.05 -40.48 -48.89
N THR A 6 5.10 -39.54 -48.93
CA THR A 6 5.29 -38.24 -48.27
C THR A 6 3.94 -37.74 -47.74
N LEU A 7 3.69 -37.99 -46.46
CA LEU A 7 2.66 -37.34 -45.67
C LEU A 7 3.20 -35.95 -45.28
N PHE A 8 2.59 -34.89 -45.80
CA PHE A 8 2.96 -33.51 -45.45
C PHE A 8 2.33 -33.17 -44.09
N ALA A 9 3.04 -33.43 -43.00
CA ALA A 9 2.64 -33.02 -41.66
C ALA A 9 2.94 -31.53 -41.49
N PHE A 10 1.91 -30.68 -41.60
CA PHE A 10 2.01 -29.25 -41.31
C PHE A 10 2.03 -29.07 -39.78
N PHE A 11 3.24 -28.99 -39.20
CA PHE A 11 3.43 -28.74 -37.78
C PHE A 11 3.12 -27.26 -37.50
N LEU A 12 1.93 -26.98 -36.97
CA LEU A 12 1.55 -25.63 -36.53
C LEU A 12 2.35 -25.29 -35.27
N LEU A 13 3.51 -24.65 -35.44
CA LEU A 13 4.30 -24.05 -34.37
C LEU A 13 3.54 -22.83 -33.83
N ILE A 14 2.62 -23.07 -32.90
CA ILE A 14 2.00 -22.00 -32.10
C ILE A 14 3.12 -21.44 -31.21
N HIS A 15 3.84 -20.45 -31.71
CA HIS A 15 4.76 -19.67 -30.88
C HIS A 15 3.89 -18.86 -29.91
N SER A 16 3.92 -19.23 -28.64
CA SER A 16 3.41 -18.39 -27.56
C SER A 16 4.21 -17.09 -27.59
N ILE A 17 3.61 -16.02 -28.11
CA ILE A 17 4.23 -14.69 -28.01
C ILE A 17 4.14 -14.31 -26.54
N ALA A 18 5.26 -14.43 -25.81
CA ALA A 18 5.35 -13.92 -24.45
C ALA A 18 5.34 -12.39 -24.53
N PHE A 19 4.19 -11.78 -24.26
CA PHE A 19 4.10 -10.34 -24.15
C PHE A 19 4.81 -9.88 -22.88
N ALA A 20 5.59 -8.80 -22.98
CA ALA A 20 6.13 -8.09 -21.84
C ALA A 20 4.97 -7.60 -20.96
N ALA A 21 4.97 -7.96 -19.69
CA ALA A 21 3.95 -7.54 -18.73
C ALA A 21 4.52 -7.51 -17.31
N TRP A 22 4.05 -6.52 -16.56
CA TRP A 22 4.33 -6.39 -15.14
C TRP A 22 3.03 -6.12 -14.38
N GLY A 23 3.03 -6.28 -13.06
CA GLY A 23 1.87 -5.94 -12.25
C GLY A 23 2.01 -6.37 -10.81
N PHE A 24 0.90 -6.43 -10.08
CA PHE A 24 0.90 -6.95 -8.72
C PHE A 24 0.92 -8.47 -8.72
N PHE A 25 1.70 -9.03 -7.79
CA PHE A 25 1.91 -10.46 -7.62
C PHE A 25 1.40 -10.91 -6.26
N ASP A 26 0.96 -12.17 -6.17
CA ASP A 26 0.48 -12.84 -4.96
C ASP A 26 -0.97 -12.48 -4.56
N SER A 27 -1.65 -13.44 -3.95
CA SER A 27 -2.91 -13.18 -3.26
C SER A 27 -2.67 -12.32 -2.02
N ASN A 28 -1.51 -12.44 -1.34
CA ASN A 28 -1.12 -11.58 -0.22
C ASN A 28 -0.07 -10.55 -0.65
N ARG A 29 -0.46 -9.60 -1.50
CA ARG A 29 0.50 -8.74 -2.21
C ARG A 29 0.98 -7.53 -1.43
N SER A 30 0.26 -7.05 -0.41
CA SER A 30 0.58 -5.78 0.24
C SER A 30 0.21 -5.75 1.71
N ASP A 31 1.04 -5.03 2.48
CA ASP A 31 0.94 -4.97 3.93
C ASP A 31 1.52 -3.65 4.48
N VAL A 32 1.06 -3.27 5.66
CA VAL A 32 1.56 -2.13 6.44
C VAL A 32 1.78 -2.56 7.89
N THR A 33 2.74 -1.95 8.56
CA THR A 33 2.93 -2.07 10.01
C THR A 33 2.69 -0.70 10.63
N ILE A 34 1.77 -0.67 11.60
CA ILE A 34 1.43 0.53 12.36
C ILE A 34 2.15 0.47 13.70
N ASN A 35 2.86 1.53 14.04
CA ASN A 35 3.37 1.76 15.39
C ASN A 35 2.43 2.76 16.09
N LEU A 36 1.77 2.31 17.15
CA LEU A 36 1.01 3.19 18.03
C LEU A 36 1.53 3.04 19.47
N ARG A 37 2.06 4.13 20.02
CA ARG A 37 2.67 4.19 21.37
C ARG A 37 3.76 3.14 21.62
N GLY A 38 4.54 2.80 20.60
CA GLY A 38 5.61 1.80 20.69
C GLY A 38 5.15 0.36 20.44
N THR A 39 3.85 0.11 20.32
CA THR A 39 3.33 -1.19 19.92
C THR A 39 3.21 -1.25 18.40
N THR A 40 3.90 -2.21 17.78
CA THR A 40 3.83 -2.45 16.33
C THR A 40 2.88 -3.59 16.00
N THR A 41 1.92 -3.33 15.10
CA THR A 41 0.99 -4.36 14.57
C THR A 41 1.01 -4.32 13.05
N SER A 42 1.17 -5.49 12.42
CA SER A 42 1.14 -5.64 10.96
C SER A 42 -0.26 -6.01 10.47
N TYR A 43 -0.66 -5.39 9.37
CA TYR A 43 -1.95 -5.60 8.71
C TYR A 43 -1.73 -5.87 7.23
N THR A 44 -2.48 -6.80 6.66
CA THR A 44 -2.52 -6.94 5.21
C THR A 44 -3.41 -5.84 4.63
N LEU A 45 -2.95 -5.21 3.55
CA LEU A 45 -3.80 -4.34 2.75
C LEU A 45 -4.61 -5.21 1.78
N TRP A 46 -3.95 -6.13 1.07
CA TRP A 46 -4.63 -7.10 0.21
C TRP A 46 -4.24 -8.53 0.55
N ASN A 47 -5.24 -9.40 0.72
CA ASN A 47 -5.07 -10.85 0.90
C ASN A 47 -6.22 -11.63 0.23
N ALA A 48 -6.12 -11.86 -1.07
CA ALA A 48 -7.18 -12.38 -1.95
C ALA A 48 -8.48 -11.55 -1.93
N GLY A 49 -8.38 -10.29 -1.49
CA GLY A 49 -9.49 -9.39 -1.22
C GLY A 49 -9.06 -8.28 -0.26
N ALA A 50 -10.03 -7.56 0.30
CA ALA A 50 -9.74 -6.59 1.35
C ALA A 50 -9.01 -7.28 2.52
N GLY A 51 -7.79 -6.83 2.79
CA GLY A 51 -6.96 -7.36 3.86
C GLY A 51 -7.38 -6.87 5.24
N THR A 52 -6.66 -7.31 6.27
CA THR A 52 -7.02 -7.07 7.68
C THR A 52 -6.92 -5.62 8.12
N PHE A 53 -6.27 -4.75 7.34
CA PHE A 53 -6.26 -3.31 7.60
C PHE A 53 -7.64 -2.69 7.41
N THR A 54 -8.40 -3.18 6.42
CA THR A 54 -9.73 -2.63 6.15
C THR A 54 -10.64 -2.97 7.32
N THR A 55 -11.29 -1.96 7.91
CA THR A 55 -12.11 -2.05 9.14
C THR A 55 -11.34 -2.28 10.44
N ALA A 56 -10.00 -2.27 10.42
CA ALA A 56 -9.23 -2.36 11.65
C ALA A 56 -9.46 -1.13 12.53
N ASP A 57 -9.56 -1.36 13.84
CA ASP A 57 -9.34 -0.33 14.85
C ASP A 57 -7.85 -0.33 15.23
N LEU A 58 -7.16 0.77 14.92
CA LEU A 58 -5.75 0.95 15.24
C LEU A 58 -5.55 1.32 16.72
N GLY A 59 -6.62 1.65 17.43
CA GLY A 59 -6.63 2.05 18.83
C GLY A 59 -6.75 3.56 19.04
N THR A 60 -6.38 4.02 20.23
CA THR A 60 -6.63 5.41 20.66
C THR A 60 -5.33 6.18 20.86
N ILE A 61 -5.14 7.33 20.23
CA ILE A 61 -4.09 8.29 20.57
C ILE A 61 -4.48 8.98 21.89
N ASN A 62 -3.63 8.95 22.91
CA ASN A 62 -3.92 9.50 24.24
C ASN A 62 -3.23 10.85 24.48
N ALA A 63 -2.09 11.08 23.85
CA ALA A 63 -1.32 12.31 23.98
C ALA A 63 -0.72 12.75 22.63
N LEU A 64 -0.48 14.05 22.48
CA LEU A 64 0.16 14.62 21.27
C LEU A 64 1.57 14.05 21.03
N SER A 65 2.24 13.62 22.09
CA SER A 65 3.56 12.99 22.08
C SER A 65 3.54 11.50 21.74
N ASP A 66 2.36 10.88 21.62
CA ASP A 66 2.28 9.47 21.27
C ASP A 66 2.88 9.24 19.88
N ALA A 67 3.70 8.20 19.74
CA ALA A 67 4.12 7.75 18.43
C ALA A 67 2.90 7.19 17.69
N PHE A 68 2.58 7.76 16.53
CA PHE A 68 1.63 7.18 15.59
C PHE A 68 2.23 7.20 14.19
N GLN A 69 2.56 6.01 13.67
CA GLN A 69 3.37 5.91 12.47
C GLN A 69 2.98 4.70 11.60
N ILE A 70 3.16 4.86 10.29
CA ILE A 70 3.33 3.71 9.39
C ILE A 70 4.83 3.40 9.38
N SER A 71 5.23 2.36 10.10
CA SER A 71 6.65 2.03 10.33
C SER A 71 7.27 1.23 9.19
N VAL A 72 6.46 0.38 8.56
CA VAL A 72 6.84 -0.45 7.40
C VAL A 72 5.64 -0.53 6.46
N TRP A 73 5.89 -0.58 5.16
CA TRP A 73 4.90 -0.97 4.17
C TRP A 73 5.56 -1.68 3.00
N ASN A 74 4.86 -2.65 2.42
CA ASN A 74 5.37 -3.47 1.33
C ASN A 74 4.30 -3.70 0.25
N VAL A 75 4.77 -3.92 -0.98
CA VAL A 75 3.97 -4.39 -2.11
C VAL A 75 4.79 -5.37 -2.97
N ARG A 76 4.14 -6.43 -3.41
CA ARG A 76 4.71 -7.48 -4.25
C ARG A 76 4.27 -7.29 -5.71
N THR A 77 5.21 -7.42 -6.61
CA THR A 77 5.01 -7.22 -8.04
C THR A 77 5.65 -8.34 -8.85
N TYR A 78 5.22 -8.54 -10.10
CA TYR A 78 5.90 -9.38 -11.09
C TYR A 78 6.33 -8.54 -12.29
N LYS A 79 7.34 -9.02 -13.01
CA LYS A 79 7.72 -8.58 -14.36
C LYS A 79 8.14 -9.76 -15.23
N ASN A 80 7.84 -9.69 -16.52
CA ASN A 80 8.24 -10.70 -17.50
C ASN A 80 8.45 -10.10 -18.91
N GLY A 81 9.01 -10.90 -19.82
CA GLY A 81 9.08 -10.56 -21.25
C GLY A 81 9.84 -9.27 -21.58
N GLY A 82 10.75 -8.81 -20.70
CA GLY A 82 11.50 -7.56 -20.87
C GLY A 82 10.81 -6.32 -20.30
N SER A 83 9.63 -6.46 -19.69
CA SER A 83 9.04 -5.40 -18.84
C SER A 83 9.83 -5.23 -17.54
N ASP A 84 9.61 -4.11 -16.86
CA ASP A 84 10.22 -3.85 -15.57
C ASP A 84 9.26 -3.10 -14.63
N VAL A 85 9.45 -3.31 -13.33
CA VAL A 85 8.84 -2.47 -12.28
C VAL A 85 9.91 -1.49 -11.85
N THR A 86 9.58 -0.20 -11.88
CA THR A 86 10.55 0.88 -11.71
C THR A 86 10.38 1.63 -10.39
N GLY A 87 9.28 1.41 -9.68
CA GLY A 87 9.07 2.01 -8.37
C GLY A 87 7.69 1.74 -7.80
N CYS A 88 7.49 2.22 -6.58
CA CYS A 88 6.19 2.27 -5.94
C CYS A 88 6.08 3.49 -5.01
N LYS A 89 4.85 3.87 -4.68
CA LYS A 89 4.58 4.96 -3.75
C LYS A 89 3.35 4.63 -2.91
N LEU A 90 3.48 4.75 -1.59
CA LEU A 90 2.36 4.67 -0.68
C LEU A 90 1.72 6.06 -0.58
N TYR A 91 0.41 6.12 -0.78
CA TYR A 91 -0.38 7.32 -0.53
C TYR A 91 -1.24 7.11 0.71
N TRP A 92 -1.29 8.11 1.57
CA TRP A 92 -2.07 8.09 2.80
C TRP A 92 -2.76 9.43 3.06
N ARG A 93 -3.85 9.39 3.81
CA ARG A 93 -4.49 10.58 4.40
C ARG A 93 -5.20 10.22 5.70
N VAL A 94 -5.36 11.23 6.55
CA VAL A 94 -6.13 11.15 7.80
C VAL A 94 -7.27 12.15 7.75
N TYR A 95 -8.47 11.75 8.12
CA TYR A 95 -9.65 12.63 8.17
C TYR A 95 -10.68 12.16 9.18
N LEU A 96 -11.56 13.07 9.62
CA LEU A 96 -12.61 12.77 10.60
C LEU A 96 -13.57 11.71 10.05
N SER A 97 -13.97 10.74 10.88
CA SER A 97 -14.97 9.76 10.51
C SER A 97 -16.29 10.44 10.15
N GLY A 98 -16.88 10.05 9.01
CA GLY A 98 -18.06 10.71 8.43
C GLY A 98 -17.79 12.03 7.70
N GLY A 99 -16.56 12.55 7.73
CA GLY A 99 -16.12 13.71 6.96
C GLY A 99 -15.67 13.35 5.54
N SER A 100 -15.43 14.35 4.71
CA SER A 100 -14.73 14.19 3.44
C SER A 100 -13.22 14.10 3.67
N GLY A 101 -12.57 13.15 3.01
CA GLY A 101 -11.12 13.09 3.00
C GLY A 101 -10.53 14.22 2.14
N GLY A 102 -9.47 14.86 2.64
CA GLY A 102 -8.67 15.83 1.87
C GLY A 102 -7.70 15.16 0.89
N SER A 103 -6.67 15.89 0.48
CA SER A 103 -5.62 15.37 -0.41
C SER A 103 -4.78 14.27 0.23
N PHE A 104 -4.27 13.35 -0.59
CA PHE A 104 -3.31 12.33 -0.16
C PHE A 104 -1.89 12.89 -0.08
N THR A 105 -1.11 12.34 0.86
CA THR A 105 0.34 12.53 0.97
C THR A 105 1.04 11.25 0.50
N GLY A 106 2.09 11.38 -0.31
CA GLY A 106 2.83 10.24 -0.87
C GLY A 106 4.20 10.02 -0.24
N GLN A 107 4.63 8.76 -0.11
CA GLN A 107 6.00 8.39 0.23
C GLN A 107 6.56 7.40 -0.81
N ASP A 108 7.66 7.74 -1.45
CA ASP A 108 8.36 6.84 -2.38
C ASP A 108 8.93 5.61 -1.66
N GLY A 109 8.60 4.45 -2.20
CA GLY A 109 9.19 3.17 -1.83
C GLY A 109 10.44 2.88 -2.64
N ASN A 110 11.26 1.97 -2.13
CA ASN A 110 12.45 1.47 -2.80
C ASN A 110 12.26 -0.01 -3.12
N TRP A 111 13.06 -0.54 -4.05
CA TRP A 111 13.22 -1.98 -4.21
C TRP A 111 13.77 -2.59 -2.92
N GLN A 112 13.26 -3.75 -2.52
CA GLN A 112 13.68 -4.45 -1.30
C GLN A 112 14.34 -5.79 -1.60
N GLU A 113 13.71 -6.64 -2.41
CA GLU A 113 14.24 -7.97 -2.74
C GLU A 113 13.62 -8.52 -4.04
N ASP A 114 14.34 -9.45 -4.67
CA ASP A 114 13.79 -10.33 -5.70
C ASP A 114 13.28 -11.62 -5.04
N LEU A 115 12.06 -12.03 -5.42
CA LEU A 115 11.38 -13.23 -4.92
C LEU A 115 11.56 -14.44 -5.85
N GLY A 116 12.23 -14.25 -6.98
CA GLY A 116 12.46 -15.26 -8.02
C GLY A 116 11.45 -15.18 -9.16
N GLY A 117 11.80 -15.71 -10.35
CA GLY A 117 10.87 -15.77 -11.49
C GLY A 117 10.46 -14.41 -12.11
N GLY A 118 11.09 -13.30 -11.69
CA GLY A 118 10.66 -11.94 -12.05
C GLY A 118 9.74 -11.30 -11.00
N ASP A 119 9.44 -12.00 -9.91
CA ASP A 119 8.70 -11.47 -8.78
C ASP A 119 9.62 -10.64 -7.87
N GLN A 120 9.11 -9.54 -7.34
CA GLN A 120 9.86 -8.56 -6.57
C GLN A 120 9.04 -8.03 -5.41
N ARG A 121 9.71 -7.57 -4.36
CA ARG A 121 9.12 -6.80 -3.27
C ARG A 121 9.66 -5.38 -3.27
N TRP A 122 8.75 -4.45 -3.08
CA TRP A 122 9.02 -3.02 -2.97
C TRP A 122 8.39 -2.48 -1.70
N GLY A 123 8.89 -1.36 -1.20
CA GLY A 123 8.31 -0.73 -0.01
C GLY A 123 9.27 0.17 0.73
N LYS A 124 9.03 0.36 2.03
CA LYS A 124 9.90 1.16 2.89
C LYS A 124 10.05 0.52 4.26
N THR A 125 11.29 0.46 4.73
CA THR A 125 11.69 0.11 6.10
C THR A 125 12.68 1.16 6.61
N GLY A 126 12.72 1.40 7.92
CA GLY A 126 13.68 2.33 8.55
C GLY A 126 13.43 3.83 8.31
N SER A 127 12.37 4.21 7.59
CA SER A 127 11.96 5.61 7.36
C SER A 127 10.45 5.75 7.61
N PRO A 128 10.00 5.70 8.87
CA PRO A 128 8.58 5.69 9.21
C PRO A 128 7.88 6.97 8.76
N ILE A 129 6.63 6.84 8.32
CA ILE A 129 5.73 7.98 8.10
C ILE A 129 5.13 8.35 9.46
N THR A 130 5.36 9.58 9.92
CA THR A 130 4.68 10.09 11.11
C THR A 130 3.29 10.60 10.73
N LEU A 131 2.27 10.06 11.39
CA LEU A 131 0.87 10.43 11.20
C LEU A 131 0.49 11.57 12.18
N PRO A 132 -0.49 12.42 11.82
CA PRO A 132 -0.88 13.53 12.66
C PRO A 132 -1.50 13.05 13.98
N THR A 133 -1.04 13.63 15.09
CA THR A 133 -1.59 13.44 16.44
C THR A 133 -2.34 14.68 16.96
N TYR A 134 -2.12 15.84 16.33
CA TYR A 134 -2.79 17.11 16.60
C TYR A 134 -4.20 17.14 15.97
N LEU A 135 -5.09 16.31 16.50
CA LEU A 135 -6.46 16.14 16.05
C LEU A 135 -7.44 16.53 17.17
N ASP A 136 -8.69 16.80 16.83
CA ASP A 136 -9.69 17.18 17.84
C ASP A 136 -9.95 16.01 18.79
N PRO A 137 -9.83 16.20 20.11
CA PRO A 137 -10.03 15.13 21.09
C PRO A 137 -11.49 14.67 21.13
N GLY A 138 -11.68 13.40 21.53
CA GLY A 138 -12.97 12.74 21.67
C GLY A 138 -13.61 12.31 20.36
N LYS A 139 -12.84 12.18 19.27
CA LYS A 139 -13.35 11.88 17.93
C LYS A 139 -12.66 10.67 17.28
N ASP A 140 -13.40 10.01 16.40
CA ASP A 140 -12.88 8.94 15.54
C ASP A 140 -12.41 9.48 14.19
N TYR A 141 -11.29 8.97 13.72
CA TYR A 141 -10.65 9.33 12.47
C TYR A 141 -10.42 8.10 11.61
N ILE A 142 -10.28 8.33 10.31
CA ILE A 142 -9.96 7.31 9.32
C ILE A 142 -8.54 7.55 8.83
N LEU A 143 -7.71 6.51 8.88
CA LEU A 143 -6.48 6.41 8.09
C LEU A 143 -6.82 5.67 6.79
N GLU A 144 -6.67 6.36 5.67
CA GLU A 144 -6.92 5.79 4.34
C GLU A 144 -5.62 5.69 3.55
N ILE A 145 -5.42 4.54 2.90
CA ILE A 145 -4.16 4.16 2.24
C ILE A 145 -4.45 3.52 0.87
N TYR A 146 -3.60 3.81 -0.12
CA TYR A 146 -3.44 2.99 -1.33
C TYR A 146 -1.98 3.01 -1.79
N ILE A 147 -1.61 2.10 -2.70
CA ILE A 147 -0.25 2.03 -3.26
C ILE A 147 -0.31 2.19 -4.77
N GLU A 148 0.61 2.96 -5.33
CA GLU A 148 0.95 2.95 -6.75
C GLU A 148 2.19 2.09 -6.98
N ALA A 149 2.19 1.37 -8.10
CA ALA A 149 3.38 0.79 -8.69
C ALA A 149 3.57 1.38 -10.10
N TYR A 150 4.83 1.55 -10.49
CA TYR A 150 5.25 2.09 -11.78
C TYR A 150 6.05 1.04 -12.52
N GLY A 151 5.92 0.99 -13.84
CA GLY A 151 6.69 0.05 -14.63
C GLY A 151 6.76 0.43 -16.10
N THR A 152 7.44 -0.41 -16.88
CA THR A 152 7.73 -0.21 -18.30
C THR A 152 7.40 -1.44 -19.12
N GLY A 153 7.22 -1.26 -20.44
CA GLY A 153 6.83 -2.33 -21.36
C GLY A 153 5.48 -2.98 -21.01
N PRO A 154 4.36 -2.22 -20.90
CA PRO A 154 4.20 -0.79 -21.21
C PRO A 154 4.49 0.15 -20.03
N SER A 155 4.72 1.42 -20.33
CA SER A 155 4.88 2.47 -19.32
C SER A 155 3.52 2.86 -18.74
N GLU A 156 3.24 2.47 -17.51
CA GLU A 156 1.94 2.73 -16.86
C GLU A 156 2.07 2.83 -15.33
N THR A 157 0.98 3.24 -14.69
CA THR A 157 0.81 3.22 -13.23
C THR A 157 -0.30 2.23 -12.89
N LYS A 158 -0.04 1.34 -11.94
CA LYS A 158 -1.03 0.40 -11.40
C LYS A 158 -1.32 0.72 -9.95
N TYR A 159 -2.56 0.48 -9.54
CA TYR A 159 -3.07 0.86 -8.23
C TYR A 159 -3.44 -0.36 -7.41
N ASP A 160 -2.85 -0.48 -6.23
CA ASP A 160 -3.34 -1.34 -5.18
C ASP A 160 -4.25 -0.50 -4.28
N SER A 161 -5.52 -0.42 -4.67
CA SER A 161 -6.50 0.54 -4.14
C SER A 161 -7.81 -0.13 -3.75
N ASN A 162 -7.82 -1.43 -3.46
CA ASN A 162 -9.05 -2.17 -3.15
C ASN A 162 -10.17 -1.94 -4.19
N GLY A 163 -9.84 -2.00 -5.48
CA GLY A 163 -10.80 -1.71 -6.55
C GLY A 163 -11.29 -0.25 -6.60
N GLY A 164 -10.50 0.69 -6.07
CA GLY A 164 -10.84 2.12 -5.99
C GLY A 164 -11.48 2.55 -4.67
N ALA A 165 -11.80 1.61 -3.77
CA ALA A 165 -12.34 1.94 -2.44
C ALA A 165 -11.27 2.38 -1.43
N ASN A 166 -10.00 2.12 -1.75
CA ASN A 166 -8.82 2.21 -0.89
C ASN A 166 -8.93 1.34 0.38
N TYR A 167 -7.85 1.30 1.17
CA TYR A 167 -7.80 0.60 2.45
C TYR A 167 -8.02 1.59 3.57
N LYS A 168 -8.97 1.30 4.48
CA LYS A 168 -9.41 2.23 5.51
C LYS A 168 -9.44 1.56 6.88
N ALA A 169 -8.72 2.14 7.83
CA ALA A 169 -8.76 1.77 9.24
C ALA A 169 -9.21 2.97 10.08
N THR A 170 -9.79 2.70 11.24
CA THR A 170 -10.24 3.73 12.19
C THR A 170 -9.28 3.84 13.36
N PHE A 171 -9.24 5.01 13.98
CA PHE A 171 -8.58 5.22 15.26
C PHE A 171 -9.27 6.35 16.02
N HIS A 172 -9.18 6.32 17.35
CA HIS A 172 -9.73 7.37 18.20
C HIS A 172 -8.62 8.33 18.64
N THR A 173 -8.95 9.57 18.96
CA THR A 173 -8.03 10.48 19.65
C THR A 173 -8.66 11.08 20.90
N ASN A 174 -7.97 10.98 22.03
CA ASN A 174 -8.20 11.75 23.25
C ASN A 174 -7.17 12.86 23.42
N ALA A 175 -6.18 12.95 22.52
CA ALA A 175 -5.12 13.93 22.60
C ALA A 175 -5.70 15.33 22.41
N ALA A 176 -5.70 16.13 23.48
CA ALA A 176 -6.10 17.51 23.41
C ALA A 176 -4.92 18.39 23.01
N LEU A 177 -5.16 19.37 22.14
CA LEU A 177 -4.26 20.51 22.01
C LEU A 177 -4.10 21.18 23.38
N PRO A 178 -2.93 21.75 23.71
CA PRO A 178 -2.79 22.53 24.92
C PRO A 178 -3.87 23.63 24.92
N VAL A 179 -4.57 23.78 26.04
CA VAL A 179 -5.50 24.90 26.21
C VAL A 179 -4.66 26.17 26.19
N GLU A 180 -4.78 26.97 25.12
CA GLU A 180 -4.23 28.31 25.11
C GLU A 180 -5.05 29.18 26.06
N LEU A 181 -4.40 29.74 27.08
CA LEU A 181 -5.04 30.66 28.01
C LEU A 181 -5.22 32.01 27.33
N THR A 182 -6.36 32.21 26.66
CA THR A 182 -6.63 33.40 25.85
C THR A 182 -6.89 34.67 26.67
N SER A 183 -7.16 34.53 27.98
CA SER A 183 -7.17 35.64 28.92
C SER A 183 -6.90 35.17 30.35
N PHE A 184 -6.16 35.99 31.10
CA PHE A 184 -6.02 35.91 32.55
C PHE A 184 -6.32 37.28 33.12
N THR A 185 -7.26 37.37 34.05
CA THR A 185 -7.50 38.59 34.82
C THR A 185 -7.11 38.29 36.26
N ALA A 186 -5.97 38.82 36.70
CA ALA A 186 -5.63 38.87 38.12
C ALA A 186 -6.48 39.96 38.80
N VAL A 187 -6.92 39.68 40.02
CA VAL A 187 -7.62 40.63 40.91
C VAL A 187 -6.59 41.46 41.67
#